data_AF-A0A9X6ABM6-F1
#
_entry.id   AF-A0A9X6ABM6-F1
#
_cell.length_a   1.000
_cell.length_b   1.000
_cell.length_c   1.000
_cell.angle_alpha   90.00
_cell.angle_beta   90.00
_cell.angle_gamma   90.00
#
_symmetry.space_group_name_H-M   'P 1'
#
loop_
_entity.id
_entity.type
_entity.pdbx_description
1 polymer ?
#
loop_
_entity_poly.entity_id
_entity_poly.type
_entity_poly.pdbx_seq_one_letter_code
_entity_poly.pdbx_strand_id
1 'polypeptide(L)' 'MASETLLARISDYANRPDPYPLYAELREAGPVVRQADGSCLIGTYHEIAALLHDPRMSAE' A
#
# COMPACT_ATOMS: atom_id res chain seq x y z
N MET A 1 11.04 -10.57 15.06
CA MET A 1 10.35 -11.05 13.85
C MET A 1 9.33 -9.98 13.50
N ALA A 2 9.69 -9.02 12.65
CA ALA A 2 8.71 -8.04 12.20
C ALA A 2 7.62 -8.83 11.48
N SER A 3 6.38 -8.75 11.96
CA SER A 3 5.23 -9.27 11.22
C SER A 3 5.33 -8.72 9.82
N GLU A 4 5.53 -9.60 8.84
CA GLU A 4 5.86 -9.19 7.48
C GLU A 4 4.65 -8.43 6.91
N THR A 5 4.76 -7.11 6.82
CA THR A 5 3.68 -6.29 6.30
C THR A 5 3.57 -6.54 4.79
N LEU A 6 2.37 -6.33 4.23
CA LEU A 6 2.18 -6.45 2.79
C LEU A 6 3.12 -5.53 2.00
N LEU A 7 3.47 -4.36 2.55
CA LEU A 7 4.48 -3.46 1.97
C LEU A 7 5.88 -4.10 1.95
N ALA A 8 6.27 -4.82 3.00
CA ALA A 8 7.57 -5.49 3.05
C ALA A 8 7.67 -6.55 1.94
N ARG A 9 6.62 -7.35 1.74
CA ARG A 9 6.53 -8.34 0.64
C ARG A 9 6.60 -7.68 -0.73
N ILE A 10 5.86 -6.58 -0.94
CA ILE A 10 5.88 -5.82 -2.20
C ILE A 10 7.27 -5.24 -2.49
N SER A 11 8.01 -4.85 -1.43
CA SER A 11 9.34 -4.25 -1.55
C SER A 11 10.46 -5.27 -1.70
N ASP A 12 10.20 -6.56 -1.42
CA ASP A 12 11.17 -7.63 -1.55
C ASP A 12 11.59 -7.82 -3.02
N TYR A 13 12.90 -7.94 -3.23
CA TYR A 13 13.48 -8.17 -4.54
C TYR A 13 12.98 -9.47 -5.19
N ALA A 14 12.65 -10.49 -4.39
CA ALA A 14 12.12 -11.76 -4.86
C ALA A 14 10.79 -11.63 -5.61
N ASN A 15 9.99 -10.60 -5.29
CA ASN A 15 8.68 -10.38 -5.90
C ASN A 15 8.71 -9.41 -7.10
N ARG A 16 9.88 -8.83 -7.43
CA ARG A 16 10.02 -7.94 -8.60
C ARG A 16 9.68 -8.58 -9.95
N PRO A 17 9.95 -9.87 -10.20
CA PRO A 17 9.58 -10.50 -11.46
C PRO A 17 8.07 -10.57 -11.68
N ASP A 18 7.28 -10.71 -10.61
CA ASP A 18 5.82 -10.75 -10.67
C ASP A 18 5.18 -10.15 -9.40
N PRO A 19 5.02 -8.82 -9.33
CA PRO A 19 4.45 -8.15 -8.17
C PRO A 19 2.91 -8.13 -8.19
N TYR A 20 2.28 -8.49 -9.32
CA TYR A 20 0.84 -8.33 -9.53
C TYR A 20 -0.05 -9.18 -8.59
N PRO A 21 0.34 -10.40 -8.19
CA PRO A 21 -0.40 -11.15 -7.17
C PRO A 21 -0.49 -10.40 -5.83
N LEU A 22 0.57 -9.70 -5.43
CA LEU A 22 0.58 -8.92 -4.19
C LEU A 22 -0.31 -7.68 -4.29
N TYR A 23 -0.37 -7.05 -5.47
CA TYR A 23 -1.32 -5.96 -5.70
C TYR A 23 -2.78 -6.44 -5.73
N ALA A 24 -3.03 -7.69 -6.17
CA ALA A 24 -4.35 -8.30 -6.05
C ALA A 24 -4.72 -8.51 -4.58
N GLU A 25 -3.82 -9.09 -3.78
CA GLU A 25 -4.01 -9.25 -2.34
C GLU A 25 -4.27 -7.91 -1.64
N LEU A 26 -3.54 -6.85 -2.02
CA LEU A 26 -3.76 -5.50 -1.51
C LEU A 26 -5.16 -4.97 -1.80
N ARG A 27 -5.70 -5.22 -3.01
CA ARG A 27 -7.05 -4.79 -3.39
C ARG A 27 -8.14 -5.56 -2.64
N GLU A 28 -7.93 -6.84 -2.39
CA GLU A 28 -8.85 -7.68 -1.61
C GLU A 28 -8.83 -7.32 -0.11
N ALA A 29 -7.68 -6.91 0.42
CA ALA A 29 -7.54 -6.48 1.82
C ALA A 29 -8.32 -5.18 2.15
N GLY A 30 -8.75 -4.45 1.12
CA GLY A 30 -9.56 -3.25 1.24
C GLY A 30 -8.81 -1.96 0.90
N PRO A 31 -9.51 -0.81 0.96
CA PRO A 31 -8.98 0.46 0.46
C PRO A 31 -7.81 1.00 1.29
N VAL A 32 -7.73 0.64 2.57
CA VAL A 32 -6.69 1.09 3.51
C VAL A 32 -6.20 -0.08 4.36
N VAL A 33 -4.92 -0.44 4.19
CA VAL A 33 -4.26 -1.47 4.99
C VAL A 33 -3.33 -0.82 6.01
N ARG A 34 -3.62 -0.98 7.30
CA ARG A 34 -2.76 -0.48 8.38
C ARG A 34 -1.49 -1.32 8.48
N GLN A 35 -0.36 -0.64 8.57
CA GLN A 35 0.93 -1.25 8.80
C GLN A 35 1.28 -1.31 10.28
N ALA A 36 2.29 -2.12 10.60
CA ALA A 36 2.77 -2.31 11.97
C ALA A 36 3.41 -1.04 12.57
N ASP A 37 3.91 -0.13 11.72
CA ASP A 37 4.51 1.15 12.12
C ASP A 37 3.46 2.28 12.25
N GLY A 38 2.18 1.98 12.05
CA GLY A 38 1.09 2.96 12.09
C GLY A 38 0.85 3.69 10.77
N SER A 39 1.65 3.44 9.73
CA SER A 39 1.38 3.96 8.38
C SER A 39 0.20 3.24 7.74
N CYS A 40 -0.36 3.84 6.69
CA CYS A 40 -1.47 3.29 5.92
C CYS A 40 -1.01 3.03 4.48
N LEU A 41 -1.20 1.80 4.01
CA LEU A 41 -0.99 1.40 2.62
C LEU A 41 -2.31 1.52 1.86
N ILE A 42 -2.30 2.23 0.73
CA ILE A 42 -3.47 2.45 -0.12
C ILE A 42 -3.22 1.75 -1.46
N GLY A 43 -4.16 0.91 -1.89
CA GLY A 43 -4.02 0.11 -3.11
C GLY A 43 -5.10 0.32 -4.17
N THR A 44 -6.11 1.13 -3.88
CA THR A 44 -7.27 1.34 -4.73
C THR A 44 -7.19 2.70 -5.42
N TYR A 45 -7.60 2.72 -6.70
CA TYR A 45 -7.43 3.89 -7.56
C TYR A 45 -8.16 5.14 -7.03
N HIS A 46 -9.40 4.99 -6.57
CA HIS A 46 -10.22 6.11 -6.13
C HIS A 46 -9.64 6.80 -4.89
N GLU A 47 -9.08 6.02 -3.95
CA GLU A 47 -8.47 6.51 -2.73
C GLU A 47 -7.13 7.19 -3.02
N ILE A 48 -6.30 6.63 -3.91
CA ILE A 48 -5.08 7.30 -4.36
C ILE A 48 -5.42 8.61 -5.06
N ALA A 49 -6.40 8.61 -5.98
CA ALA A 49 -6.83 9.80 -6.68
C ALA A 49 -7.37 10.86 -5.70
N ALA A 50 -8.16 10.48 -4.70
CA ALA A 50 -8.66 11.40 -3.68
C ALA A 50 -7.51 12.03 -2.88
N LEU A 51 -6.53 11.23 -2.46
CA LEU A 51 -5.37 11.69 -1.69
C LEU A 51 -4.50 12.66 -2.50
N LEU A 52 -4.25 12.37 -3.78
CA LEU A 52 -3.45 13.24 -4.65
C LEU A 52 -4.07 14.63 -4.85
N HIS A 53 -5.39 14.76 -4.71
CA HIS A 53 -6.10 16.03 -4.83
C HIS A 53 -6.51 16.63 -3.47
N ASP A 54 -6.14 15.99 -2.36
CA ASP A 54 -6.46 16.49 -1.02
C ASP A 54 -5.50 17.65 -0.68
N PRO A 55 -6.00 18.88 -0.44
CA PRO A 55 -5.15 20.03 -0.14
C PRO A 55 -4.35 19.87 1.16
N ARG A 56 -4.74 18.94 2.05
CA ARG A 56 -4.00 18.63 3.28
C ARG A 56 -2.77 17.76 3.05
N MET A 57 -2.63 17.16 1.86
CA MET A 57 -1.50 16.31 1.50
C MET A 57 -0.33 17.11 0.90
N SER A 58 -0.54 18.37 0.53
CA SER A 58 0.54 19.28 0.16
C SER A 58 1.35 19.61 1.42
N ALA A 59 2.62 19.23 1.42
CA ALA A 59 3.58 19.73 2.40
C ALA A 59 3.76 21.24 2.19
N GLU A 60 3.63 22.03 3.26
CA GLU A 60 4.15 23.40 3.27
C GLU A 60 5.68 23.42 3.10
#